data_AF-A0A519RD64-F1
#
_entry.id   AF-A0A519RD64-F1
#
_cell.length_a   1.000
_cell.length_b   1.000
_cell.length_c   1.000
_cell.angle_alpha   90.00
_cell.angle_beta   90.00
_cell.angle_gamma   90.00
#
_symmetry.space_group_name_H-M   'P 1'
#
loop_
_entity.id
_entity.type
_entity.pdbx_description
1 polymer ?
#
loop_
_entity_poly.entity_id
_entity_poly.type
_entity_poly.pdbx_seq_one_letter_code
_entity_poly.pdbx_strand_id
1 'polypeptide(L)'
;MKKISRIALCAMTLTAGAVMVSCGDDDTTTPPPVEKTLYQKLGGTTKVADPNNPGQMIEQGRLSYRSVVDSTIVLIVADISNGASGNLGAHFAPIVGEVVSGNATNVAVLSKNLTDFFSANTGGGATNTYSGLGMVEAHDPAQNPRMGAKANDANYDKFIGYVGAAAGLNGVTDPALIGDVVDVLESLRDPIVQQ
;
A
#
# COMPACT_ATOMS: atom_id res chain seq x y z
N MET A 1 -80.74 -10.62 -37.30
CA MET A 1 -81.03 -12.06 -37.17
C MET A 1 -80.34 -12.59 -35.91
N LYS A 2 -81.11 -13.25 -35.02
CA LYS A 2 -80.78 -14.15 -33.86
C LYS A 2 -79.60 -13.76 -32.94
N LYS A 3 -79.80 -13.24 -31.71
CA LYS A 3 -80.28 -13.81 -30.41
C LYS A 3 -79.13 -14.18 -29.44
N ILE A 4 -78.98 -13.35 -28.40
CA ILE A 4 -78.74 -13.56 -26.94
C ILE A 4 -78.24 -14.93 -26.40
N SER A 5 -77.27 -14.87 -25.45
CA SER A 5 -77.36 -15.39 -24.05
C SER A 5 -76.59 -16.65 -23.59
N ARG A 6 -75.83 -16.47 -22.49
CA ARG A 6 -75.66 -17.28 -21.22
C ARG A 6 -74.91 -18.64 -21.18
N ILE A 7 -73.87 -18.66 -20.30
CA ILE A 7 -73.60 -19.54 -19.12
C ILE A 7 -73.66 -21.08 -19.28
N ALA A 8 -72.53 -21.76 -18.93
CA ALA A 8 -72.38 -22.96 -18.06
C ALA A 8 -70.96 -23.57 -18.29
N LEU A 9 -70.03 -23.65 -17.32
CA LEU A 9 -69.92 -24.48 -16.10
C LEU A 9 -69.42 -25.93 -16.33
N CYS A 10 -68.29 -26.23 -15.68
CA CYS A 10 -67.70 -27.53 -15.28
C CYS A 10 -67.05 -28.47 -16.31
N ALA A 11 -65.72 -28.58 -16.24
CA ALA A 11 -65.05 -29.87 -16.10
C ALA A 11 -63.71 -29.69 -15.37
N MET A 12 -63.64 -30.35 -14.22
CA MET A 12 -62.53 -30.46 -13.30
C MET A 12 -61.47 -31.40 -13.91
N THR A 13 -60.23 -30.94 -14.08
CA THR A 13 -59.08 -31.84 -14.19
C THR A 13 -58.00 -31.38 -13.24
N LEU A 14 -57.78 -32.22 -12.23
CA LEU A 14 -56.70 -32.16 -11.28
C LEU A 14 -55.35 -32.19 -12.01
N THR A 15 -54.54 -31.16 -11.79
CA THR A 15 -53.09 -31.29 -11.85
C THR A 15 -52.54 -30.63 -10.60
N ALA A 16 -52.24 -31.48 -9.63
CA ALA A 16 -51.44 -31.15 -8.47
C ALA A 16 -50.04 -30.77 -8.95
N GLY A 17 -49.70 -29.49 -8.84
CA GLY A 17 -48.33 -29.00 -8.84
C GLY A 17 -48.17 -28.17 -7.58
N ALA A 18 -47.78 -28.82 -6.49
CA ALA A 18 -47.39 -28.13 -5.27
C ALA A 18 -46.16 -27.27 -5.59
N VAL A 19 -46.35 -25.96 -5.77
CA VAL A 19 -45.28 -25.00 -5.52
C VAL A 19 -45.07 -24.99 -4.02
N MET A 20 -44.09 -25.77 -3.59
CA MET A 20 -43.58 -25.77 -2.23
C MET A 20 -42.99 -24.37 -1.99
N VAL A 21 -43.74 -23.47 -1.36
CA VAL A 21 -43.14 -22.41 -0.55
C VAL A 21 -42.56 -23.12 0.66
N SER A 22 -41.25 -23.41 0.58
CA SER A 22 -40.46 -23.84 1.72
C SER A 22 -39.77 -22.59 2.29
N CYS A 23 -40.40 -21.97 3.29
CA CYS A 23 -39.63 -21.28 4.32
C CYS A 23 -38.93 -22.37 5.13
N GLY A 24 -37.61 -22.48 4.96
CA GLY A 24 -36.78 -23.44 5.68
C GLY A 24 -35.31 -23.04 5.61
N ASP A 25 -34.84 -22.55 6.76
CA ASP A 25 -33.48 -22.52 7.31
C ASP A 25 -32.38 -21.66 6.66
N ASP A 26 -32.01 -20.60 7.39
CA ASP A 26 -30.66 -20.04 7.58
C ASP A 26 -29.67 -20.23 6.42
N ASP A 27 -29.87 -19.48 5.33
CA ASP A 27 -28.77 -19.12 4.44
C ASP A 27 -27.90 -18.07 5.14
N THR A 28 -27.05 -18.54 6.06
CA THR A 28 -25.84 -17.79 6.44
C THR A 28 -24.92 -17.78 5.23
N THR A 29 -25.21 -16.91 4.27
CA THR A 29 -24.21 -16.48 3.28
C THR A 29 -23.11 -15.79 4.07
N THR A 30 -22.14 -16.58 4.54
CA THR A 30 -20.95 -16.06 5.20
C THR A 30 -20.31 -15.14 4.18
N PRO A 31 -20.20 -13.83 4.44
CA PRO A 31 -19.53 -12.91 3.53
C PRO A 31 -18.14 -13.49 3.21
N PRO A 32 -17.65 -13.39 1.96
CA PRO A 32 -16.29 -13.81 1.65
C PRO A 32 -15.34 -13.14 2.65
N PRO A 33 -14.31 -13.85 3.15
CA PRO A 33 -13.37 -13.27 4.10
C PRO A 33 -12.84 -11.96 3.53
N VAL A 34 -13.00 -10.86 4.26
CA VAL A 34 -12.43 -9.56 3.87
C VAL A 34 -10.93 -9.73 3.86
N GLU A 35 -10.31 -9.57 2.69
CA GLU A 35 -8.86 -9.63 2.58
C GLU A 35 -8.24 -8.53 3.44
N LYS A 36 -7.23 -8.90 4.23
CA LYS A 36 -6.50 -7.94 5.05
C LYS A 36 -5.75 -6.95 4.15
N THR A 37 -5.78 -5.68 4.49
CA THR A 37 -4.93 -4.68 3.84
C THR A 37 -3.45 -4.96 4.16
N LEU A 38 -2.52 -4.46 3.34
CA LEU A 38 -1.09 -4.60 3.61
C LEU A 38 -0.71 -4.01 4.98
N TYR A 39 -1.28 -2.86 5.36
CA TYR A 39 -1.11 -2.28 6.69
C TYR A 39 -1.54 -3.25 7.81
N GLN A 40 -2.66 -3.94 7.64
CA GLN A 40 -3.15 -4.96 8.59
C GLN A 40 -2.27 -6.20 8.62
N LYS A 41 -1.77 -6.67 7.46
CA LYS A 41 -0.81 -7.78 7.36
C LYS A 41 0.49 -7.46 8.13
N LEU A 42 0.90 -6.19 8.17
CA LEU A 42 2.05 -5.67 8.93
C LEU A 42 1.77 -5.38 10.42
N GLY A 43 0.63 -5.83 10.96
CA GLY A 43 0.27 -5.68 12.39
C GLY A 43 -0.72 -4.54 12.68
N GLY A 44 -1.06 -3.73 11.67
CA GLY A 44 -2.15 -2.77 11.71
C GLY A 44 -2.05 -1.76 12.85
N THR A 45 -3.19 -1.42 13.43
CA THR A 45 -3.35 -0.41 14.50
C THR A 45 -2.96 -0.92 15.89
N THR A 46 -2.47 -2.16 16.01
CA THR A 46 -1.98 -2.72 17.28
C THR A 46 -0.91 -1.81 17.85
N LYS A 47 -1.06 -1.34 19.08
CA LYS A 47 -0.10 -0.42 19.70
C LYS A 47 1.06 -1.19 20.32
N VAL A 48 2.28 -0.77 20.01
CA VAL A 48 3.53 -1.27 20.59
C VAL A 48 4.40 -0.11 21.05
N ALA A 49 5.39 -0.36 21.89
CA ALA A 49 6.32 0.68 22.32
C ALA A 49 7.09 1.23 21.11
N ASP A 50 7.26 2.56 21.05
CA ASP A 50 8.07 3.19 20.02
C ASP A 50 9.56 3.17 20.43
N PRO A 51 10.43 2.39 19.76
CA PRO A 51 11.85 2.33 20.11
C PRO A 51 12.59 3.65 19.88
N ASN A 52 12.08 4.51 18.99
CA ASN A 52 12.68 5.80 18.67
C ASN A 52 12.11 6.94 19.54
N ASN A 53 11.01 6.70 20.26
CA ASN A 53 10.37 7.68 21.13
C ASN A 53 10.03 7.03 22.49
N PRO A 54 11.00 6.92 23.40
CA PRO A 54 10.80 6.27 24.69
C PRO A 54 9.58 6.81 25.46
N GLY A 55 8.75 5.91 25.96
CA GLY A 55 7.51 6.25 26.67
C GLY A 55 6.30 6.53 25.77
N GLN A 56 6.46 6.45 24.45
CA GLN A 56 5.35 6.58 23.49
C GLN A 56 4.98 5.22 22.88
N MET A 57 3.74 5.14 22.40
CA MET A 57 3.22 3.97 21.69
C MET A 57 3.01 4.31 20.21
N ILE A 58 3.27 3.35 19.32
CA ILE A 58 3.11 3.45 17.86
C ILE A 58 2.29 2.26 17.34
N GLU A 59 1.59 2.44 16.22
CA GLU A 59 0.92 1.34 15.52
C GLU A 59 1.96 0.40 14.90
N GLN A 60 1.79 -0.91 15.09
CA GLN A 60 2.73 -1.92 14.61
C GLN A 60 2.90 -1.85 13.08
N GLY A 61 1.84 -1.59 12.33
CA GLY A 61 1.92 -1.38 10.88
C GLY A 61 2.80 -0.18 10.52
N ARG A 62 2.62 0.95 11.23
CA ARG A 62 3.44 2.16 11.03
C ARG A 62 4.90 1.95 11.43
N LEU A 63 5.14 1.23 12.53
CA LEU A 63 6.49 0.88 12.97
C LEU A 63 7.19 0.01 11.91
N SER A 64 6.49 -0.99 11.37
CA SER A 64 7.04 -1.88 10.34
C SER A 64 7.46 -1.10 9.09
N TYR A 65 6.62 -0.17 8.62
CA TYR A 65 7.00 0.72 7.51
C TYR A 65 8.20 1.60 7.84
N ARG A 66 8.21 2.24 9.02
CA ARG A 66 9.33 3.10 9.42
C ARG A 66 10.65 2.33 9.44
N SER A 67 10.64 1.13 10.01
CA SER A 67 11.83 0.27 10.09
C SER A 67 12.39 -0.11 8.72
N VAL A 68 11.52 -0.48 7.77
CA VAL A 68 11.92 -0.80 6.39
C VAL A 68 12.40 0.45 5.66
N VAL A 69 11.71 1.58 5.79
CA VAL A 69 12.10 2.86 5.18
C VAL A 69 13.48 3.31 5.70
N ASP A 70 13.69 3.31 7.02
CA ASP A 70 14.96 3.70 7.62
C ASP A 70 16.11 2.81 7.12
N SER A 71 15.88 1.49 7.06
CA SER A 71 16.88 0.54 6.55
C SER A 71 17.14 0.72 5.05
N THR A 72 16.11 1.04 4.26
CA THR A 72 16.24 1.34 2.82
C THR A 72 17.12 2.57 2.60
N ILE A 73 16.91 3.63 3.39
CA ILE A 73 17.75 4.84 3.35
C ILE A 73 19.20 4.48 3.68
N VAL A 74 19.44 3.68 4.72
CA VAL A 74 20.80 3.24 5.08
C VAL A 74 21.47 2.46 3.94
N LEU A 75 20.76 1.54 3.28
CA LEU A 75 21.29 0.78 2.15
C LEU A 75 21.64 1.67 0.96
N ILE A 76 20.77 2.63 0.61
CA ILE A 76 21.03 3.61 -0.45
C ILE A 76 22.27 4.44 -0.12
N VAL A 77 22.37 4.96 1.11
CA VAL A 77 23.51 5.75 1.56
C VAL A 77 24.81 4.93 1.54
N ALA A 78 24.75 3.67 1.94
CA ALA A 78 25.91 2.77 1.88
C ALA A 78 26.41 2.57 0.44
N ASP A 79 25.50 2.32 -0.51
CA ASP A 79 25.87 2.16 -1.93
C ASP A 79 26.44 3.44 -2.53
N ILE A 80 25.88 4.60 -2.18
CA ILE A 80 26.42 5.92 -2.58
C ILE A 80 27.83 6.10 -2.02
N SER A 81 28.02 5.82 -0.74
CA SER A 81 29.31 5.97 -0.04
C SER A 81 30.39 5.03 -0.59
N ASN A 82 29.99 3.84 -1.01
CA ASN A 82 30.88 2.84 -1.62
C ASN A 82 31.14 3.09 -3.11
N GLY A 83 30.52 4.11 -3.71
CA GLY A 83 30.64 4.37 -5.15
C GLY A 83 30.11 3.22 -6.01
N ALA A 84 29.10 2.49 -5.51
CA ALA A 84 28.53 1.34 -6.22
C ALA A 84 28.00 1.76 -7.59
N SER A 85 28.25 0.95 -8.61
CA SER A 85 27.79 1.26 -9.97
C SER A 85 26.25 1.33 -10.02
N GLY A 86 25.72 2.38 -10.65
CA GLY A 86 24.27 2.60 -10.76
C GLY A 86 23.58 2.94 -9.43
N ASN A 87 24.32 3.41 -8.42
CA ASN A 87 23.70 3.92 -7.19
C ASN A 87 22.79 5.12 -7.46
N LEU A 88 21.95 5.47 -6.47
CA LEU A 88 20.95 6.54 -6.61
C LEU A 88 21.47 7.93 -6.20
N GLY A 89 22.79 8.14 -6.13
CA GLY A 89 23.41 9.35 -5.60
C GLY A 89 22.99 10.64 -6.31
N ALA A 90 22.82 10.61 -7.64
CA ALA A 90 22.34 11.77 -8.40
C ALA A 90 20.92 12.20 -8.00
N HIS A 91 20.05 11.23 -7.70
CA HIS A 91 18.64 11.46 -7.34
C HIS A 91 18.52 12.04 -5.93
N PHE A 92 19.40 11.59 -5.03
CA PHE A 92 19.47 12.05 -3.63
C PHE A 92 20.52 13.16 -3.40
N ALA A 93 21.06 13.79 -4.44
CA ALA A 93 22.16 14.75 -4.31
C ALA A 93 21.91 15.87 -3.27
N PRO A 94 20.71 16.50 -3.19
CA PRO A 94 20.43 17.52 -2.18
C PRO A 94 20.56 17.00 -0.74
N ILE A 95 19.97 15.83 -0.45
CA ILE A 95 19.97 15.27 0.91
C ILE A 95 21.34 14.71 1.28
N VAL A 96 22.09 14.15 0.33
CA VAL A 96 23.47 13.71 0.54
C VAL A 96 24.36 14.90 0.90
N GLY A 97 24.25 16.02 0.20
CA GLY A 97 25.02 17.24 0.49
C GLY A 97 24.76 17.78 1.91
N GLU A 98 23.51 17.70 2.38
CA GLU A 98 23.14 18.11 3.74
C GLU A 98 23.74 17.21 4.81
N VAL A 99 23.68 15.89 4.61
CA VAL A 99 24.25 14.91 5.55
C VAL A 99 25.76 15.07 5.65
N VAL A 100 26.46 15.25 4.51
CA VAL A 100 27.91 15.51 4.49
C VAL A 100 28.26 16.81 5.22
N SER A 101 27.34 17.79 5.22
CA SER A 101 27.47 19.04 5.96
C SER A 101 27.04 18.94 7.44
N GLY A 102 26.72 17.73 7.93
CA GLY A 102 26.32 17.47 9.31
C GLY A 102 24.83 17.72 9.62
N ASN A 103 23.98 17.92 8.60
CA ASN A 103 22.55 18.15 8.79
C ASN A 103 21.71 16.94 8.38
N ALA A 104 21.25 16.17 9.37
CA ALA A 104 20.39 15.00 9.17
C ALA A 104 18.88 15.30 9.23
N THR A 105 18.47 16.56 9.41
CA THR A 105 17.06 16.94 9.61
C THR A 105 16.17 16.45 8.46
N ASN A 106 16.62 16.66 7.23
CA ASN A 106 15.82 16.28 6.06
C ASN A 106 15.82 14.78 5.79
N VAL A 107 16.77 14.01 6.33
CA VAL A 107 16.70 12.54 6.33
C VAL A 107 15.55 12.07 7.19
N ALA A 108 15.38 12.66 8.38
CA ALA A 108 14.24 12.37 9.24
C ALA A 108 12.91 12.78 8.58
N VAL A 109 12.88 13.90 7.85
CA VAL A 109 11.70 14.32 7.07
C VAL A 109 11.39 13.33 5.95
N LEU A 110 12.41 12.88 5.20
CA LEU A 110 12.24 11.89 4.14
C LEU A 110 11.67 10.56 4.69
N SER A 111 12.29 10.05 5.76
CA SER A 111 11.82 8.83 6.43
C SER A 111 10.36 8.97 6.90
N LYS A 112 10.03 10.09 7.54
CA LYS A 112 8.66 10.37 7.98
C LYS A 112 7.68 10.43 6.82
N ASN A 113 8.00 11.15 5.74
CA ASN A 113 7.11 11.28 4.59
C ASN A 113 6.83 9.96 3.89
N LEU A 114 7.85 9.10 3.71
CA LEU A 114 7.67 7.77 3.14
C LEU A 114 6.85 6.87 4.08
N THR A 115 7.14 6.90 5.39
CA THR A 115 6.38 6.16 6.39
C THR A 115 4.90 6.57 6.38
N ASP A 116 4.62 7.87 6.33
CA ASP A 116 3.26 8.42 6.29
C ASP A 116 2.56 8.05 4.98
N PHE A 117 3.26 8.13 3.84
CA PHE A 117 2.73 7.75 2.53
C PHE A 117 2.26 6.30 2.52
N PHE A 118 3.15 5.35 2.86
CA PHE A 118 2.78 3.94 2.82
C PHE A 118 1.76 3.58 3.90
N SER A 119 1.89 4.13 5.11
CA SER A 119 0.92 3.84 6.19
C SER A 119 -0.49 4.32 5.82
N ALA A 120 -0.63 5.53 5.26
CA ALA A 120 -1.92 6.08 4.89
C ALA A 120 -2.54 5.33 3.69
N ASN A 121 -1.76 5.02 2.66
CA ASN A 121 -2.27 4.53 1.39
C ASN A 121 -2.41 3.00 1.29
N THR A 122 -1.92 2.25 2.28
CA THR A 122 -1.99 0.77 2.28
C THR A 122 -2.97 0.20 3.32
N GLY A 123 -3.94 1.03 3.75
CA GLY A 123 -5.02 0.63 4.64
C GLY A 123 -4.94 1.16 6.08
N GLY A 124 -3.97 2.03 6.38
CA GLY A 124 -3.86 2.73 7.68
C GLY A 124 -4.40 4.17 7.68
N GLY A 125 -5.10 4.59 6.62
CA GLY A 125 -5.56 5.98 6.42
C GLY A 125 -6.54 6.52 7.46
N ALA A 126 -7.13 5.67 8.31
CA ALA A 126 -7.99 6.12 9.41
C ALA A 126 -7.21 6.83 10.53
N THR A 127 -5.92 6.52 10.68
CA THR A 127 -5.05 7.02 11.76
C THR A 127 -3.75 7.64 11.23
N ASN A 128 -3.44 7.46 9.95
CA ASN A 128 -2.23 7.95 9.30
C ASN A 128 -2.59 8.86 8.14
N THR A 129 -1.84 9.94 7.94
CA THR A 129 -2.08 10.92 6.88
C THR A 129 -0.79 11.27 6.17
N TYR A 130 -0.84 11.27 4.84
CA TYR A 130 0.20 11.83 3.99
C TYR A 130 -0.25 13.19 3.46
N SER A 131 0.59 14.20 3.64
CA SER A 131 0.33 15.57 3.20
C SER A 131 1.42 16.11 2.27
N GLY A 132 2.26 15.22 1.73
CA GLY A 132 3.31 15.60 0.79
C GLY A 132 2.78 15.76 -0.64
N LEU A 133 3.71 16.01 -1.56
CA LEU A 133 3.42 16.15 -2.99
C LEU A 133 2.85 14.86 -3.58
N GLY A 134 2.06 14.99 -4.65
CA GLY A 134 1.70 13.84 -5.47
C GLY A 134 2.95 13.17 -6.05
N MET A 135 2.89 11.87 -6.36
CA MET A 135 4.07 11.11 -6.80
C MET A 135 4.74 11.69 -8.05
N VAL A 136 3.98 12.27 -8.98
CA VAL A 136 4.54 12.95 -10.17
C VAL A 136 5.39 14.16 -9.76
N GLU A 137 4.82 15.07 -8.99
CA GLU A 137 5.49 16.30 -8.56
C GLU A 137 6.66 16.00 -7.62
N ALA A 138 6.52 14.99 -6.75
CA ALA A 138 7.55 14.58 -5.81
C ALA A 138 8.82 14.07 -6.51
N HIS A 139 8.71 13.49 -7.71
CA HIS A 139 9.81 12.86 -8.44
C HIS A 139 10.23 13.65 -9.70
N ASP A 140 9.67 14.84 -9.92
CA ASP A 140 10.08 15.76 -10.98
C ASP A 140 11.03 16.84 -10.43
N PRO A 141 12.32 16.86 -10.81
CA PRO A 141 13.28 17.90 -10.40
C PRO A 141 12.87 19.33 -10.75
N ALA A 142 12.00 19.51 -11.76
CA ALA A 142 11.49 20.84 -12.12
C ALA A 142 10.45 21.37 -11.12
N GLN A 143 9.78 20.50 -10.38
CA GLN A 143 8.70 20.83 -9.44
C GLN A 143 9.15 20.64 -7.98
N ASN A 144 10.04 19.68 -7.74
CA ASN A 144 10.59 19.39 -6.43
C ASN A 144 12.13 19.50 -6.45
N PRO A 145 12.72 20.60 -5.94
CA PRO A 145 14.17 20.78 -5.90
C PRO A 145 14.88 19.80 -4.94
N ARG A 146 14.13 18.98 -4.19
CA ARG A 146 14.68 17.89 -3.38
C ARG A 146 15.03 16.65 -4.22
N MET A 147 14.49 16.54 -5.43
CA MET A 147 14.81 15.48 -6.37
C MET A 147 15.93 15.94 -7.30
N GLY A 148 17.09 15.29 -7.24
CA GLY A 148 18.28 15.73 -7.99
C GLY A 148 18.27 15.38 -9.48
N ALA A 149 17.53 14.35 -9.88
CA ALA A 149 17.43 13.88 -11.26
C ALA A 149 16.11 13.13 -11.49
N LYS A 150 15.67 13.03 -12.75
CA LYS A 150 14.53 12.15 -13.11
C LYS A 150 14.98 10.70 -13.00
N ALA A 151 14.09 9.84 -12.50
CA ALA A 151 14.32 8.40 -12.45
C ALA A 151 13.89 7.73 -13.76
N ASN A 152 14.64 6.72 -14.19
CA ASN A 152 14.22 5.75 -15.21
C ASN A 152 13.86 4.40 -14.57
N ASP A 153 13.45 3.42 -15.38
CA ASP A 153 13.10 2.08 -14.90
C ASP A 153 14.23 1.40 -14.12
N ALA A 154 15.47 1.49 -14.59
CA ALA A 154 16.60 0.87 -13.91
C ALA A 154 16.86 1.48 -12.52
N ASN A 155 16.59 2.78 -12.35
CA ASN A 155 16.66 3.43 -11.05
C ASN A 155 15.54 2.94 -10.13
N TYR A 156 14.33 2.76 -10.66
CA TYR A 156 13.20 2.28 -9.88
C TYR A 156 13.36 0.80 -9.47
N ASP A 157 13.82 -0.05 -10.37
CA ASP A 157 14.16 -1.46 -10.07
C ASP A 157 15.22 -1.55 -8.97
N LYS A 158 16.24 -0.68 -9.05
CA LYS A 158 17.27 -0.58 -8.01
C LYS A 158 16.66 -0.18 -6.66
N PHE A 159 15.73 0.79 -6.66
CA PHE A 159 15.00 1.19 -5.46
C PHE A 159 14.18 0.04 -4.86
N ILE A 160 13.38 -0.67 -5.67
CA ILE A 160 12.62 -1.86 -5.24
C ILE A 160 13.56 -2.91 -4.63
N GLY A 161 14.74 -3.13 -5.25
CA GLY A 161 15.76 -4.01 -4.72
C GLY A 161 16.24 -3.63 -3.31
N TYR A 162 16.46 -2.34 -3.04
CA TYR A 162 16.79 -1.87 -1.69
C TYR A 162 15.64 -2.08 -0.71
N VAL A 163 14.40 -1.84 -1.12
CA VAL A 163 13.22 -2.07 -0.27
C VAL A 163 13.09 -3.55 0.08
N GLY A 164 13.30 -4.46 -0.88
CA GLY A 164 13.27 -5.91 -0.63
C GLY A 164 14.37 -6.36 0.34
N ALA A 165 15.60 -5.86 0.19
CA ALA A 165 16.68 -6.14 1.13
C ALA A 165 16.38 -5.59 2.54
N ALA A 166 15.86 -4.36 2.63
CA ALA A 166 15.45 -3.75 3.88
C ALA A 166 14.29 -4.50 4.55
N ALA A 167 13.31 -4.97 3.78
CA ALA A 167 12.21 -5.79 4.28
C ALA A 167 12.74 -7.06 4.97
N GLY A 168 13.67 -7.77 4.31
CA GLY A 168 14.32 -8.95 4.89
C GLY A 168 15.09 -8.64 6.19
N LEU A 169 15.83 -7.53 6.24
CA LEU A 169 16.55 -7.09 7.46
C LEU A 169 15.61 -6.80 8.64
N ASN A 170 14.36 -6.43 8.36
CA ASN A 170 13.36 -6.12 9.37
C ASN A 170 12.38 -7.27 9.63
N GLY A 171 12.70 -8.48 9.18
CA GLY A 171 11.92 -9.69 9.45
C GLY A 171 10.67 -9.85 8.59
N VAL A 172 10.49 -9.03 7.55
CA VAL A 172 9.43 -9.22 6.55
C VAL A 172 9.91 -10.23 5.53
N THR A 173 9.70 -11.52 5.83
CA THR A 173 10.23 -12.65 5.05
C THR A 173 9.14 -13.52 4.42
N ASP A 174 7.86 -13.27 4.71
CA ASP A 174 6.74 -13.96 4.08
C ASP A 174 6.68 -13.62 2.57
N PRO A 175 6.82 -14.61 1.66
CA PRO A 175 6.82 -14.36 0.23
C PRO A 175 5.54 -13.70 -0.30
N ALA A 176 4.37 -14.02 0.27
CA ALA A 176 3.11 -13.42 -0.16
C ALA A 176 3.07 -11.94 0.22
N LEU A 177 3.54 -11.61 1.43
CA LEU A 177 3.64 -10.24 1.91
C LEU A 177 4.66 -9.42 1.11
N ILE A 178 5.79 -10.03 0.74
CA ILE A 178 6.77 -9.40 -0.15
C ILE A 178 6.16 -9.14 -1.53
N GLY A 179 5.38 -10.09 -2.07
CA GLY A 179 4.62 -9.91 -3.31
C GLY A 179 3.69 -8.69 -3.23
N ASP A 180 2.87 -8.59 -2.19
CA ASP A 180 1.99 -7.43 -1.97
C ASP A 180 2.75 -6.10 -1.91
N VAL A 181 3.94 -6.09 -1.29
CA VAL A 181 4.80 -4.90 -1.22
C VAL A 181 5.30 -4.53 -2.62
N VAL A 182 5.76 -5.50 -3.40
CA VAL A 182 6.22 -5.27 -4.78
C VAL A 182 5.06 -4.74 -5.63
N ASP A 183 3.86 -5.31 -5.53
CA ASP A 183 2.69 -4.84 -6.28
C ASP A 183 2.33 -3.38 -5.95
N VAL A 184 2.42 -2.99 -4.67
CA VAL A 184 2.23 -1.59 -4.26
C VAL A 184 3.31 -0.70 -4.88
N LEU A 185 4.57 -1.10 -4.88
CA LEU A 185 5.64 -0.31 -5.50
C LEU A 185 5.44 -0.21 -7.02
N GLU A 186 5.15 -1.32 -7.70
CA GLU A 186 4.90 -1.32 -9.14
C GLU A 186 3.70 -0.45 -9.54
N SER A 187 2.67 -0.35 -8.69
CA SER A 187 1.54 0.58 -8.91
C SER A 187 1.95 2.06 -8.94
N LEU A 188 3.14 2.39 -8.43
CA LEU A 188 3.69 3.75 -8.38
C LEU A 188 4.74 4.00 -9.46
N ARG A 189 5.05 3.02 -10.33
CA ARG A 189 6.09 3.17 -11.35
C ARG A 189 5.80 4.32 -12.29
N ASP A 190 4.61 4.35 -12.90
CA ASP A 190 4.22 5.37 -13.89
C ASP A 190 4.40 6.82 -13.41
N PRO A 191 3.97 7.22 -12.20
CA PRO A 191 4.20 8.60 -11.74
C PRO A 191 5.65 8.89 -11.32
N ILE A 192 6.48 7.87 -11.02
CA ILE A 192 7.85 8.02 -10.51
C ILE A 192 8.90 7.98 -11.63
N VAL A 193 8.72 7.07 -12.60
CA VAL A 193 9.61 6.90 -13.75
C VAL A 193 9.26 7.94 -14.80
N GLN A 194 10.15 8.91 -14.98
CA GLN A 194 9.91 10.10 -15.80
C GLN A 194 10.94 10.27 -16.92
N GLN A 195 11.77 9.25 -17.17
CA GLN A 195 12.81 9.23 -18.18
C GLN A 195 12.89 7.89 -18.91
#